data_AF-A0A9P4J7Z5-F1
#
_entry.id   AF-A0A9P4J7Z5-F1
#
_cell.length_a   1.000
_cell.length_b   1.000
_cell.length_c   1.000
_cell.angle_alpha   90.00
_cell.angle_beta   90.00
_cell.angle_gamma   90.00
#
_symmetry.space_group_name_H-M   'P 1'
#
loop_
_entity.id
_entity.type
_entity.pdbx_description
1 polymer ?
#
loop_
_entity_poly.entity_id
_entity_poly.type
_entity_poly.pdbx_seq_one_letter_code
_entity_poly.pdbx_strand_id
1 'polypeptide(L)'
;MGAARVVETLARTGGFSTKVARHRLFETTQHVLQVTRSLESLRPPTGDGFEATVRVRLLHASVRRRILRLAKTRPEYYSVEEHGVPINDLDSAATIATFSATLVWLSLPRQGIYMRDSEIADYIALWRYVAYVIGAPTDFFASPSKAKATMQSVYLYEVRPSKTSAIMANNIITSLHHQPPGYASADFLTASARWLNGPELSDALGLSRPSFYYSLLMFGQCAFFAFLTYTYRSVDSWDKKKIALLKKVFWQVVVESKYGLEGNITDFNFKYVPEYSTLTEMGEASEERVNHVSIERRNLKALIIALLVLLLGVWLVYRFVSWVWRLAS
;
A
#
# COMPACT_ATOMS: atom_id res chain seq x y z
N MET A 1 0.14 2.21 -9.40
CA MET A 1 -0.28 2.07 -10.82
C MET A 1 0.81 2.51 -11.79
N GLY A 2 2.11 2.33 -11.50
CA GLY A 2 3.17 2.84 -12.37
C GLY A 2 3.56 1.92 -13.54
N ALA A 3 3.32 0.61 -13.41
CA ALA A 3 3.69 -0.39 -14.42
C ALA A 3 2.53 -0.64 -15.39
N ALA A 4 2.62 -0.09 -16.61
CA ALA A 4 1.52 -0.12 -17.58
C ALA A 4 1.05 -1.54 -17.90
N ARG A 5 1.94 -2.51 -18.11
CA ARG A 5 1.55 -3.88 -18.50
C ARG A 5 0.69 -4.59 -17.45
N VAL A 6 1.04 -4.41 -16.17
CA VAL A 6 0.24 -4.89 -15.04
C VAL A 6 -1.10 -4.16 -14.99
N VAL A 7 -1.08 -2.84 -15.17
CA VAL A 7 -2.29 -1.99 -15.21
C VAL A 7 -3.26 -2.45 -16.30
N GLU A 8 -2.77 -2.80 -17.48
CA GLU A 8 -3.64 -3.27 -18.57
C GLU A 8 -4.36 -4.57 -18.17
N THR A 9 -3.67 -5.52 -17.53
CA THR A 9 -4.32 -6.71 -16.98
C THR A 9 -5.42 -6.34 -15.96
N LEU A 10 -5.13 -5.43 -15.03
CA LEU A 10 -6.07 -5.01 -14.00
C LEU A 10 -7.29 -4.29 -14.56
N ALA A 11 -7.09 -3.39 -15.54
CA ALA A 11 -8.14 -2.59 -16.14
C ALA A 11 -9.25 -3.44 -16.76
N ARG A 12 -8.87 -4.59 -17.33
CA ARG A 12 -9.78 -5.56 -17.95
C ARG A 12 -10.60 -6.34 -16.94
N THR A 13 -10.17 -6.41 -15.69
CA THR A 13 -10.95 -7.08 -14.63
C THR A 13 -12.10 -6.23 -14.07
N GLY A 14 -12.19 -4.95 -14.46
CA GLY A 14 -13.14 -3.97 -13.90
C GLY A 14 -12.90 -3.64 -12.42
N GLY A 15 -11.86 -4.21 -11.81
CA GLY A 15 -11.62 -4.18 -10.36
C GLY A 15 -11.18 -2.85 -9.77
N PHE A 16 -10.97 -1.84 -10.61
CA PHE A 16 -10.48 -0.53 -10.20
C PHE A 16 -11.39 0.61 -10.70
N SER A 17 -12.66 0.31 -11.00
CA SER A 17 -13.68 1.36 -11.09
C SER A 17 -13.97 1.94 -9.70
N THR A 18 -14.43 3.18 -9.64
CA THR A 18 -14.68 3.88 -8.36
C THR A 18 -15.67 3.14 -7.45
N LYS A 19 -16.58 2.35 -8.03
CA LYS A 19 -17.59 1.56 -7.30
C LYS A 19 -17.00 0.36 -6.53
N VAL A 20 -15.93 -0.26 -7.02
CA VAL A 20 -15.38 -1.52 -6.46
C VAL A 20 -13.94 -1.43 -5.96
N ALA A 21 -13.19 -0.40 -6.37
CA ALA A 21 -11.77 -0.27 -6.06
C ALA A 21 -11.50 -0.31 -4.55
N ARG A 22 -12.31 0.41 -3.75
CA ARG A 22 -12.19 0.43 -2.29
C ARG A 22 -12.32 -0.96 -1.66
N HIS A 23 -13.32 -1.74 -2.08
CA HIS A 23 -13.51 -3.10 -1.60
C HIS A 23 -12.30 -3.99 -1.95
N ARG A 24 -11.84 -3.95 -3.21
CA ARG A 24 -10.67 -4.72 -3.65
C ARG A 24 -9.37 -4.37 -2.91
N LEU A 25 -9.21 -3.10 -2.54
CA LEU A 25 -8.09 -2.67 -1.71
C LEU A 25 -8.15 -3.29 -0.31
N PHE A 26 -9.34 -3.46 0.27
CA PHE A 26 -9.50 -4.18 1.54
C PHE A 26 -9.24 -5.68 1.40
N GLU A 27 -9.68 -6.32 0.32
CA GLU A 27 -9.36 -7.74 0.06
C GLU A 27 -7.83 -7.97 -0.01
N THR A 28 -7.13 -7.07 -0.70
CA THR A 28 -5.66 -7.11 -0.78
C THR A 28 -5.02 -6.85 0.58
N THR A 29 -5.56 -5.89 1.34
CA THR A 29 -5.07 -5.59 2.70
C THR A 29 -5.30 -6.76 3.65
N GLN A 30 -6.45 -7.44 3.56
CA GLN A 30 -6.74 -8.66 4.31
C GLN A 30 -5.71 -9.75 4.02
N HIS A 31 -5.38 -10.00 2.74
CA HIS A 31 -4.34 -10.97 2.37
C HIS A 31 -2.99 -10.64 3.01
N VAL A 32 -2.57 -9.37 2.97
CA VAL A 32 -1.33 -8.91 3.63
C VAL A 32 -1.39 -9.15 5.15
N LEU A 33 -2.52 -8.86 5.79
CA LEU A 33 -2.70 -9.08 7.23
C LEU A 33 -2.65 -10.56 7.59
N GLN A 34 -3.21 -11.45 6.76
CA GLN A 34 -3.13 -12.90 6.96
C GLN A 34 -1.68 -13.36 6.85
N VAL A 35 -0.98 -13.09 5.75
CA VAL A 35 0.40 -13.60 5.56
C VAL A 35 1.41 -13.01 6.56
N THR A 36 1.11 -11.87 7.19
CA THR A 36 1.95 -11.26 8.23
C THR A 36 1.51 -11.56 9.67
N ARG A 37 0.42 -12.33 9.84
CA ARG A 37 -0.21 -12.57 11.15
C ARG A 37 0.67 -13.39 12.08
N SER A 38 1.05 -14.59 11.67
CA SER A 38 1.83 -15.54 12.46
C SER A 38 2.43 -16.63 11.55
N LEU A 39 3.38 -17.41 12.06
CA LEU A 39 3.86 -18.60 11.35
C LEU A 39 2.76 -19.64 11.14
N GLU A 40 1.85 -19.79 12.10
CA GLU A 40 0.69 -20.69 12.00
C GLU A 40 -0.20 -20.32 10.81
N SER A 41 -0.42 -19.01 10.58
CA SER A 41 -1.18 -18.51 9.43
C SER A 41 -0.59 -18.93 8.07
N LEU A 42 0.73 -19.14 8.02
CA LEU A 42 1.44 -19.51 6.80
C LEU A 42 1.58 -21.03 6.62
N ARG A 43 1.25 -21.84 7.64
CA ARG A 43 1.47 -23.28 7.62
C ARG A 43 0.48 -23.98 6.68
N PRO A 44 0.96 -24.79 5.73
CA PRO A 44 0.07 -25.67 4.97
C PRO A 44 -0.50 -26.79 5.86
N PRO A 45 -1.67 -27.36 5.50
CA PRO A 45 -2.57 -26.89 4.46
C PRO A 45 -3.61 -25.89 4.97
N THR A 46 -3.71 -25.66 6.29
CA THR A 46 -4.86 -25.00 6.93
C THR A 46 -4.60 -23.57 7.44
N GLY A 47 -3.38 -23.05 7.31
CA GLY A 47 -3.07 -21.68 7.69
C GLY A 47 -3.85 -20.68 6.83
N ASP A 48 -4.52 -19.71 7.46
CA ASP A 48 -5.40 -18.75 6.77
C ASP A 48 -4.65 -17.91 5.72
N GLY A 49 -3.40 -17.53 5.97
CA GLY A 49 -2.53 -16.88 4.98
C GLY A 49 -2.08 -17.80 3.86
N PHE A 50 -1.83 -19.08 4.14
CA PHE A 50 -1.54 -20.08 3.11
C PHE A 50 -2.75 -20.28 2.19
N GLU A 51 -3.92 -20.57 2.75
CA GLU A 51 -5.13 -20.80 1.98
C GLU A 51 -5.52 -19.57 1.15
N ALA A 52 -5.47 -18.36 1.73
CA ALA A 52 -5.74 -17.14 1.00
C ALA A 52 -4.78 -16.96 -0.18
N THR A 53 -3.49 -17.24 0.01
CA THR A 53 -2.49 -17.17 -1.08
C THR A 53 -2.78 -18.20 -2.18
N VAL A 54 -3.23 -19.40 -1.83
CA VAL A 54 -3.68 -20.42 -2.80
C VAL A 54 -4.93 -19.95 -3.56
N ARG A 55 -5.92 -19.34 -2.89
CA ARG A 55 -7.11 -18.77 -3.54
C ARG A 55 -6.71 -17.69 -4.56
N VAL A 56 -5.79 -16.79 -4.20
CA VAL A 56 -5.26 -15.77 -5.13
C VAL A 56 -4.54 -16.41 -6.32
N ARG A 57 -3.75 -17.48 -6.12
CA ARG A 57 -3.12 -18.23 -7.23
C ARG A 57 -4.15 -18.78 -8.22
N LEU A 58 -5.23 -19.37 -7.73
CA LEU A 58 -6.32 -19.89 -8.57
C LEU A 58 -7.06 -18.76 -9.29
N LEU A 59 -7.25 -17.62 -8.61
CA LEU A 59 -7.83 -16.41 -9.20
C LEU A 59 -6.97 -15.92 -10.37
N HIS A 60 -5.66 -15.80 -10.17
CA HIS A 60 -4.71 -15.40 -11.22
C HIS A 60 -4.76 -16.35 -12.42
N ALA A 61 -4.81 -17.66 -12.19
CA ALA A 61 -4.94 -18.63 -13.28
C ALA A 61 -6.26 -18.47 -14.05
N SER A 62 -7.38 -18.23 -13.35
CA SER A 62 -8.69 -17.99 -13.96
C SER A 62 -8.70 -16.70 -14.80
N VAL A 63 -8.18 -15.59 -14.26
CA VAL A 63 -8.07 -14.30 -14.96
C VAL A 63 -7.21 -14.44 -16.21
N ARG A 64 -6.02 -15.04 -16.10
CA ARG A 64 -5.12 -15.27 -17.23
C ARG A 64 -5.79 -16.07 -18.34
N ARG A 65 -6.41 -17.21 -17.99
CA ARG A 65 -7.14 -18.05 -18.95
C ARG A 65 -8.24 -17.28 -19.66
N ARG A 66 -8.98 -16.44 -18.93
CA ARG A 66 -10.12 -15.70 -19.47
C ARG A 66 -9.70 -14.57 -20.40
N ILE A 67 -8.72 -13.75 -20.01
CA ILE A 67 -8.19 -12.68 -20.86
C ILE A 67 -7.61 -13.26 -22.15
N LEU A 68 -6.81 -14.33 -22.07
CA LEU A 68 -6.25 -14.98 -23.25
C LEU A 68 -7.32 -15.57 -24.18
N ARG A 69 -8.42 -16.09 -23.64
CA ARG A 69 -9.56 -16.56 -24.45
C ARG A 69 -10.22 -15.40 -25.18
N LEU A 70 -10.46 -14.28 -24.49
CA LEU A 70 -11.06 -13.09 -25.09
C LEU A 70 -10.16 -12.49 -26.17
N ALA A 71 -8.86 -12.35 -25.90
CA ALA A 71 -7.88 -11.85 -26.87
C ALA A 71 -7.86 -12.66 -28.18
N LYS A 72 -8.06 -13.99 -28.12
CA LYS A 72 -8.18 -14.84 -29.32
C LYS A 72 -9.43 -14.55 -30.15
N THR A 73 -10.56 -14.26 -29.48
CA THR A 73 -11.85 -13.99 -30.14
C THR A 73 -12.06 -12.53 -30.50
N ARG A 74 -11.30 -11.63 -29.86
CA ARG A 74 -11.39 -10.16 -29.91
C ARG A 74 -10.00 -9.55 -29.70
N PRO A 75 -9.17 -9.49 -30.75
CA PRO A 75 -7.80 -9.01 -30.65
C PRO A 75 -7.68 -7.59 -30.06
N GLU A 76 -8.69 -6.75 -30.27
CA GLU A 76 -8.79 -5.38 -29.71
C GLU A 76 -8.96 -5.34 -28.18
N TYR A 77 -9.37 -6.46 -27.55
CA TYR A 77 -9.60 -6.52 -26.11
C TYR A 77 -8.29 -6.49 -25.30
N TYR A 78 -7.25 -7.20 -25.75
CA TYR A 78 -5.96 -7.25 -25.07
C TYR A 78 -4.85 -7.70 -26.04
N SER A 79 -3.83 -6.85 -26.21
CA SER A 79 -2.65 -7.18 -27.00
C SER A 79 -1.65 -8.00 -26.17
N VAL A 80 -1.59 -9.30 -26.44
CA VAL A 80 -0.58 -10.19 -25.83
C VAL A 80 0.83 -9.85 -26.35
N GLU A 81 0.94 -9.33 -27.56
CA GLU A 81 2.21 -8.89 -28.14
C GLU A 81 2.78 -7.68 -27.39
N GLU A 82 1.95 -6.68 -27.13
CA GLU A 82 2.38 -5.45 -26.47
C GLU A 82 2.52 -5.60 -24.95
N HIS A 83 1.61 -6.33 -24.32
CA HIS A 83 1.54 -6.42 -22.86
C HIS A 83 2.07 -7.74 -22.29
N GLY A 84 2.35 -8.73 -23.15
CA GLY A 84 2.72 -10.08 -22.75
C GLY A 84 1.53 -10.92 -22.29
N VAL A 85 1.82 -12.11 -21.76
CA VAL A 85 0.78 -12.95 -21.13
C VAL A 85 0.33 -12.28 -19.82
N PRO A 86 -0.98 -12.14 -19.55
CA PRO A 86 -1.46 -11.55 -18.30
C PRO A 86 -0.93 -12.28 -17.07
N ILE A 87 -0.48 -11.54 -16.06
CA ILE A 87 0.05 -12.11 -14.82
C ILE A 87 1.20 -13.08 -15.14
N ASN A 88 2.12 -12.70 -16.03
CA ASN A 88 3.30 -13.51 -16.30
C ASN A 88 4.28 -13.48 -15.11
N ASP A 89 5.39 -14.20 -15.23
CA ASP A 89 6.41 -14.31 -14.18
C ASP A 89 7.05 -12.96 -13.82
N LEU A 90 7.28 -12.09 -14.81
CA LEU A 90 7.82 -10.75 -14.58
C LEU A 90 6.82 -9.86 -13.85
N ASP A 91 5.56 -9.84 -14.28
CA ASP A 91 4.48 -9.10 -13.61
C ASP A 91 4.30 -9.56 -12.16
N SER A 92 4.35 -10.88 -11.94
CA SER A 92 4.23 -11.51 -10.63
C SER A 92 5.40 -11.15 -9.73
N ALA A 93 6.63 -11.22 -10.25
CA ALA A 93 7.83 -10.80 -9.53
C ALA A 93 7.80 -9.29 -9.22
N ALA A 94 7.41 -8.44 -10.16
CA ALA A 94 7.24 -7.00 -9.95
C ALA A 94 6.22 -6.68 -8.84
N THR A 95 5.12 -7.44 -8.79
CA THR A 95 4.11 -7.31 -7.74
C THR A 95 4.65 -7.75 -6.38
N ILE A 96 5.35 -8.89 -6.30
CA ILE A 96 6.02 -9.32 -5.06
C ILE A 96 7.04 -8.27 -4.60
N ALA A 97 7.84 -7.72 -5.52
CA ALA A 97 8.81 -6.66 -5.20
C ALA A 97 8.13 -5.41 -4.63
N THR A 98 6.95 -5.05 -5.14
CA THR A 98 6.15 -3.92 -4.64
C THR A 98 5.71 -4.12 -3.19
N PHE A 99 5.30 -5.34 -2.81
CA PHE A 99 4.91 -5.66 -1.44
C PHE A 99 6.09 -5.96 -0.50
N SER A 100 7.28 -6.17 -1.04
CA SER A 100 8.47 -6.55 -0.27
C SER A 100 9.54 -5.46 -0.33
N ALA A 101 10.42 -5.54 -1.32
CA ALA A 101 11.57 -4.69 -1.51
C ALA A 101 11.23 -3.19 -1.55
N THR A 102 10.17 -2.79 -2.26
CA THR A 102 9.73 -1.39 -2.34
C THR A 102 9.40 -0.82 -0.96
N LEU A 103 8.79 -1.60 -0.06
CA LEU A 103 8.51 -1.13 1.29
C LEU A 103 9.79 -0.85 2.07
N VAL A 104 10.76 -1.76 1.96
CA VAL A 104 12.05 -1.69 2.68
C VAL A 104 12.89 -0.50 2.22
N TRP A 105 13.06 -0.34 0.90
CA TRP A 105 14.05 0.60 0.34
C TRP A 105 13.46 1.89 -0.23
N LEU A 106 12.13 2.03 -0.31
CA LEU A 106 11.48 3.24 -0.80
C LEU A 106 10.42 3.78 0.17
N SER A 107 9.40 2.98 0.50
CA SER A 107 8.22 3.49 1.22
C SER A 107 8.49 3.82 2.68
N LEU A 108 9.18 2.95 3.43
CA LEU A 108 9.53 3.22 4.84
C LEU A 108 10.58 4.35 4.98
N PRO A 109 11.66 4.39 4.17
CA PRO A 109 12.60 5.52 4.19
C PRO A 109 11.94 6.88 3.91
N ARG A 110 10.98 6.94 2.98
CA ARG A 110 10.19 8.16 2.71
C ARG A 110 9.32 8.59 3.90
N GLN A 111 9.12 7.73 4.89
CA GLN A 111 8.44 8.04 6.15
C GLN A 111 9.41 8.24 7.31
N GLY A 112 10.72 8.22 7.07
CA GLY A 112 11.75 8.33 8.10
C GLY A 112 11.98 7.05 8.91
N ILE A 113 11.49 5.90 8.43
CA ILE A 113 11.57 4.60 9.10
C ILE A 113 12.59 3.71 8.39
N TYR A 114 13.56 3.18 9.13
CA TYR A 114 14.60 2.31 8.61
C TYR A 114 14.64 0.97 9.35
N MET A 115 14.53 -0.11 8.58
CA MET A 115 14.57 -1.49 9.10
C MET A 115 16.02 -1.92 9.40
N ARG A 116 16.18 -2.81 10.38
CA ARG A 116 17.45 -3.51 10.67
C ARG A 116 17.70 -4.59 9.63
N ASP A 117 18.97 -4.94 9.41
CA ASP A 117 19.33 -6.00 8.45
C ASP A 117 18.64 -7.34 8.74
N SER A 118 18.47 -7.69 10.02
CA SER A 118 17.72 -8.89 10.42
C SER A 118 16.23 -8.81 10.06
N GLU A 119 15.59 -7.65 10.32
CA GLU A 119 14.18 -7.42 9.95
C GLU A 119 13.99 -7.48 8.43
N ILE A 120 14.95 -6.95 7.67
CA ILE A 120 14.95 -7.00 6.22
C ILE A 120 15.07 -8.45 5.74
N ALA A 121 16.01 -9.22 6.29
CA ALA A 121 16.20 -10.62 5.94
C ALA A 121 14.92 -11.45 6.18
N ASP A 122 14.29 -11.28 7.36
CA ASP A 122 13.04 -11.97 7.72
C ASP A 122 11.88 -11.55 6.81
N TYR A 123 11.74 -10.26 6.53
CA TYR A 123 10.65 -9.75 5.70
C TYR A 123 10.77 -10.18 4.23
N ILE A 124 11.98 -10.18 3.68
CA ILE A 124 12.22 -10.70 2.33
C ILE A 124 12.02 -12.21 2.28
N ALA A 125 12.43 -12.97 3.32
CA ALA A 125 12.18 -14.40 3.39
C ALA A 125 10.67 -14.73 3.43
N LEU A 126 9.87 -13.95 4.18
CA LEU A 126 8.42 -14.05 4.19
C LEU A 126 7.83 -13.88 2.78
N TRP A 127 8.18 -12.80 2.09
CA TRP A 127 7.65 -12.54 0.76
C TRP A 127 8.17 -13.50 -0.32
N ARG A 128 9.38 -14.06 -0.15
CA ARG A 128 9.85 -15.18 -0.96
C ARG A 128 8.98 -16.42 -0.77
N TYR A 129 8.56 -16.71 0.47
CA TYR A 129 7.62 -17.80 0.73
C TYR A 129 6.24 -17.54 0.10
N VAL A 130 5.71 -16.32 0.22
CA VAL A 130 4.46 -15.94 -0.45
C VAL A 130 4.58 -16.10 -1.97
N ALA A 131 5.72 -15.68 -2.56
CA ALA A 131 6.01 -15.89 -3.98
C ALA A 131 5.99 -17.38 -4.37
N TYR A 132 6.57 -18.25 -3.54
CA TYR A 132 6.52 -19.69 -3.77
C TYR A 132 5.08 -20.23 -3.78
N VAL A 133 4.28 -19.91 -2.76
CA VAL A 133 2.90 -20.44 -2.63
C VAL A 133 2.00 -19.92 -3.75
N ILE A 134 2.10 -18.62 -4.07
CA ILE A 134 1.29 -17.97 -5.12
C ILE A 134 1.68 -18.42 -6.54
N GLY A 135 2.84 -19.05 -6.70
CA GLY A 135 3.36 -19.55 -7.97
C GLY A 135 4.12 -18.51 -8.80
N ALA A 136 4.81 -17.58 -8.13
CA ALA A 136 5.70 -16.59 -8.73
C ALA A 136 7.18 -17.00 -8.63
N PRO A 137 8.08 -16.45 -9.46
CA PRO A 137 9.51 -16.74 -9.35
C PRO A 137 10.10 -16.29 -8.00
N THR A 138 10.94 -17.14 -7.40
CA THR A 138 11.47 -16.93 -6.03
C THR A 138 12.94 -16.50 -6.01
N ASP A 139 13.70 -16.80 -7.07
CA ASP A 139 15.15 -16.52 -7.14
C ASP A 139 15.49 -15.03 -7.07
N PHE A 140 14.58 -14.18 -7.56
CA PHE A 140 14.65 -12.73 -7.45
C PHE A 140 14.69 -12.24 -5.99
N PHE A 141 14.15 -13.05 -5.06
CA PHE A 141 14.05 -12.74 -3.64
C PHE A 141 14.94 -13.66 -2.79
N ALA A 142 15.90 -14.37 -3.40
CA ALA A 142 16.77 -15.31 -2.69
C ALA A 142 17.62 -14.65 -1.58
N SER A 143 17.89 -13.35 -1.70
CA SER A 143 18.55 -12.52 -0.69
C SER A 143 18.00 -11.09 -0.70
N PRO A 144 18.19 -10.30 0.38
CA PRO A 144 17.87 -8.87 0.37
C PRO A 144 18.54 -8.10 -0.78
N SER A 145 19.79 -8.42 -1.10
CA SER A 145 20.52 -7.77 -2.20
C SER A 145 19.88 -8.05 -3.56
N LYS A 146 19.49 -9.30 -3.84
CA LYS A 146 18.77 -9.66 -5.07
C LYS A 146 17.38 -9.04 -5.13
N ALA A 147 16.66 -9.00 -4.01
CA ALA A 147 15.34 -8.37 -3.93
C ALA A 147 15.43 -6.86 -4.25
N LYS A 148 16.44 -6.18 -3.70
CA LYS A 148 16.72 -4.76 -3.99
C LYS A 148 17.08 -4.53 -5.45
N ALA A 149 17.96 -5.36 -6.02
CA ALA A 149 18.32 -5.28 -7.44
C ALA A 149 17.10 -5.49 -8.35
N THR A 150 16.26 -6.49 -8.04
CA THR A 150 15.00 -6.76 -8.75
C THR A 150 14.08 -5.55 -8.71
N MET A 151 13.87 -4.96 -7.53
CA MET A 151 13.09 -3.73 -7.36
C MET A 151 13.62 -2.61 -8.26
N GLN A 152 14.92 -2.34 -8.24
CA GLN A 152 15.55 -1.29 -9.05
C GLN A 152 15.35 -1.54 -10.55
N SER A 153 15.54 -2.78 -11.02
CA SER A 153 15.29 -3.16 -12.41
C SER A 153 13.83 -2.96 -12.81
N VAL A 154 12.87 -3.35 -11.97
CA VAL A 154 11.44 -3.13 -12.22
C VAL A 154 11.13 -1.64 -12.31
N TYR A 155 11.66 -0.81 -11.41
CA TYR A 155 11.48 0.64 -11.48
C TYR A 155 12.06 1.24 -12.76
N LEU A 156 13.21 0.75 -13.24
CA LEU A 156 13.85 1.29 -14.43
C LEU A 156 13.14 0.88 -15.73
N TYR A 157 12.68 -0.37 -15.82
CA TYR A 157 12.20 -0.94 -17.08
C TYR A 157 10.68 -1.01 -17.19
N GLU A 158 9.98 -1.31 -16.10
CA GLU A 158 8.53 -1.59 -16.13
C GLU A 158 7.67 -0.39 -15.71
N VAL A 159 8.20 0.54 -14.91
CA VAL A 159 7.44 1.73 -14.47
C VAL A 159 7.41 2.78 -15.58
N ARG A 160 6.45 2.60 -16.48
CA ARG A 160 6.13 3.51 -17.60
C ARG A 160 4.62 3.75 -17.60
N PRO A 161 4.11 4.78 -16.89
CA PRO A 161 2.68 5.02 -16.81
C PRO A 161 2.02 5.22 -18.19
N SER A 162 0.88 4.55 -18.40
CA SER A 162 -0.01 4.72 -19.55
C SER A 162 -1.20 5.64 -19.22
N LYS A 163 -2.02 5.99 -20.23
CA LYS A 163 -3.31 6.67 -19.99
C LYS A 163 -4.20 5.89 -19.01
N THR A 164 -4.28 4.58 -19.17
CA THR A 164 -4.98 3.65 -18.25
C THR A 164 -4.41 3.73 -16.83
N SER A 165 -3.08 3.88 -16.71
CA SER A 165 -2.41 4.01 -15.42
C SER A 165 -2.85 5.27 -14.68
N ALA A 166 -2.95 6.40 -15.40
CA ALA A 166 -3.44 7.66 -14.85
C ALA A 166 -4.91 7.58 -14.41
N ILE A 167 -5.78 6.97 -15.22
CA ILE A 167 -7.19 6.76 -14.88
C ILE A 167 -7.32 5.93 -13.61
N MET A 168 -6.65 4.78 -13.54
CA MET A 168 -6.73 3.89 -12.38
C MET A 168 -6.13 4.53 -11.12
N ALA A 169 -5.06 5.30 -11.23
CA ALA A 169 -4.49 6.03 -10.10
C ALA A 169 -5.48 7.05 -9.53
N ASN A 170 -6.15 7.82 -10.40
CA ASN A 170 -7.17 8.79 -9.98
C ASN A 170 -8.42 8.10 -9.43
N ASN A 171 -8.87 6.99 -10.02
CA ASN A 171 -9.99 6.21 -9.49
C ASN A 171 -9.73 5.69 -8.06
N ILE A 172 -8.49 5.36 -7.71
CA ILE A 172 -8.15 5.00 -6.32
C ILE A 172 -8.41 6.19 -5.40
N ILE A 173 -7.94 7.38 -5.75
CA ILE A 173 -8.19 8.60 -4.96
C ILE A 173 -9.69 8.85 -4.83
N THR A 174 -10.43 8.82 -5.94
CA THR A 174 -11.89 9.01 -5.97
C THR A 174 -12.65 7.91 -5.21
N SER A 175 -12.15 6.68 -5.16
CA SER A 175 -12.81 5.61 -4.39
C SER A 175 -12.58 5.71 -2.88
N LEU A 176 -11.60 6.49 -2.44
CA LEU A 176 -11.18 6.58 -1.04
C LEU A 176 -11.48 7.93 -0.39
N HIS A 177 -11.58 9.01 -1.15
CA HIS A 177 -11.82 10.32 -0.57
C HIS A 177 -13.17 10.40 0.15
N HIS A 178 -13.19 11.04 1.32
CA HIS A 178 -14.34 11.15 2.22
C HIS A 178 -14.99 9.82 2.61
N GLN A 179 -14.29 8.70 2.44
CA GLN A 179 -14.76 7.40 2.88
C GLN A 179 -14.23 7.04 4.28
N PRO A 180 -15.00 6.27 5.07
CA PRO A 180 -14.51 5.74 6.34
C PRO A 180 -13.31 4.79 6.14
N PRO A 181 -12.48 4.57 7.18
CA PRO A 181 -12.57 5.15 8.52
C PRO A 181 -11.89 6.52 8.67
N GLY A 182 -11.12 6.96 7.65
CA GLY A 182 -10.27 8.15 7.74
C GLY A 182 -10.93 9.45 7.26
N TYR A 183 -11.94 9.36 6.39
CA TYR A 183 -12.60 10.51 5.77
C TYR A 183 -11.62 11.53 5.18
N ALA A 184 -10.54 11.04 4.57
CA ALA A 184 -9.48 11.86 3.99
C ALA A 184 -9.97 12.62 2.75
N SER A 185 -9.58 13.87 2.57
CA SER A 185 -9.81 14.60 1.32
C SER A 185 -8.98 14.01 0.17
N ALA A 186 -9.42 14.26 -1.06
CA ALA A 186 -8.68 13.89 -2.26
C ALA A 186 -7.29 14.55 -2.31
N ASP A 187 -7.16 15.78 -1.80
CA ASP A 187 -5.91 16.52 -1.71
C ASP A 187 -4.93 15.85 -0.74
N PHE A 188 -5.39 15.42 0.43
CA PHE A 188 -4.53 14.74 1.39
C PHE A 188 -4.09 13.36 0.88
N LEU A 189 -4.99 12.61 0.25
CA LEU A 189 -4.67 11.33 -0.40
C LEU A 189 -3.65 11.53 -1.53
N THR A 190 -3.84 12.56 -2.36
CA THR A 190 -2.91 12.91 -3.43
C THR A 190 -1.56 13.33 -2.87
N ALA A 191 -1.51 14.18 -1.85
CA ALA A 191 -0.26 14.58 -1.20
C ALA A 191 0.48 13.36 -0.63
N SER A 192 -0.24 12.42 -0.03
CA SER A 192 0.33 11.15 0.46
C SER A 192 0.90 10.31 -0.68
N ALA A 193 0.16 10.17 -1.78
CA ALA A 193 0.63 9.44 -2.97
C ALA A 193 1.87 10.10 -3.59
N ARG A 194 1.91 11.44 -3.69
CA ARG A 194 3.07 12.19 -4.19
C ARG A 194 4.28 12.04 -3.29
N TRP A 195 4.08 12.10 -1.97
CA TRP A 195 5.15 11.91 -0.99
C TRP A 195 5.78 10.51 -1.11
N LEU A 196 4.95 9.47 -1.23
CA LEU A 196 5.42 8.08 -1.24
C LEU A 196 5.92 7.60 -2.60
N ASN A 197 5.45 8.15 -3.72
CA ASN A 197 5.85 7.75 -5.07
C ASN A 197 6.90 8.69 -5.68
N GLY A 198 6.97 9.94 -5.25
CA GLY A 198 7.81 10.97 -5.85
C GLY A 198 7.04 11.82 -6.87
N PRO A 199 7.50 13.06 -7.14
CA PRO A 199 6.78 13.99 -8.00
C PRO A 199 6.71 13.54 -9.46
N GLU A 200 7.78 12.93 -10.00
CA GLU A 200 7.87 12.56 -11.43
C GLU A 200 6.85 11.49 -11.79
N LEU A 201 6.80 10.40 -11.02
CA LEU A 201 5.82 9.33 -11.22
C LEU A 201 4.39 9.84 -11.00
N SER A 202 4.19 10.74 -10.05
CA SER A 202 2.87 11.28 -9.76
C SER A 202 2.37 12.21 -10.87
N ASP A 203 3.25 13.01 -11.45
CA ASP A 203 2.94 13.85 -12.61
C ASP A 203 2.66 12.98 -13.84
N ALA A 204 3.44 11.92 -14.07
CA ALA A 204 3.19 10.97 -15.15
C ALA A 204 1.85 10.20 -14.98
N LEU A 205 1.38 10.04 -13.74
CA LEU A 205 0.05 9.49 -13.44
C LEU A 205 -1.07 10.54 -13.48
N GLY A 206 -0.76 11.80 -13.80
CA GLY A 206 -1.74 12.87 -13.86
C GLY A 206 -2.41 13.16 -12.51
N LEU A 207 -1.72 12.92 -11.39
CA LEU A 207 -2.22 13.28 -10.07
C LEU A 207 -2.17 14.80 -9.89
N SER A 208 -3.20 15.36 -9.24
CA SER A 208 -3.23 16.80 -8.93
C SER A 208 -2.02 17.23 -8.09
N ARG A 209 -1.79 18.53 -8.00
CA ARG A 209 -0.75 19.12 -7.15
C ARG A 209 -1.42 19.88 -6.00
N PRO A 210 -1.66 19.21 -4.86
CA PRO A 210 -2.26 19.86 -3.69
C PRO A 210 -1.38 20.99 -3.16
N SER A 211 -2.00 21.89 -2.39
CA SER A 211 -1.26 22.97 -1.75
C SER A 211 -0.21 22.45 -0.76
N PHE A 212 0.79 23.29 -0.47
CA PHE A 212 1.88 22.94 0.46
C PHE A 212 1.38 22.55 1.86
N TYR A 213 0.21 23.04 2.26
CA TYR A 213 -0.47 22.65 3.50
C TYR A 213 -0.58 21.12 3.66
N TYR A 214 -1.01 20.40 2.62
CA TYR A 214 -1.16 18.95 2.70
C TYR A 214 0.18 18.21 2.73
N SER A 215 1.22 18.80 2.12
CA SER A 215 2.59 18.27 2.24
C SER A 215 3.11 18.42 3.67
N LEU A 216 2.80 19.53 4.36
CA LEU A 216 3.13 19.72 5.77
C LEU A 216 2.37 18.74 6.68
N LEU A 217 1.10 18.47 6.40
CA LEU A 217 0.34 17.44 7.13
C LEU A 217 0.94 16.05 6.93
N MET A 218 1.36 15.72 5.70
CA MET A 218 1.99 14.44 5.41
C MET A 218 3.34 14.31 6.12
N PHE A 219 4.16 15.36 6.13
CA PHE A 219 5.38 15.42 6.93
C PHE A 219 5.10 15.17 8.42
N GLY A 220 4.10 15.86 8.98
CA GLY A 220 3.70 15.68 10.38
C GLY A 220 3.27 14.24 10.69
N GLN A 221 2.50 13.61 9.79
CA GLN A 221 2.10 12.21 9.91
C GLN A 221 3.31 11.26 9.86
N CYS A 222 4.24 11.46 8.93
CA CYS A 222 5.47 10.67 8.85
C CYS A 222 6.32 10.82 10.11
N ALA A 223 6.53 12.05 10.57
CA ALA A 223 7.29 12.34 11.78
C ALA A 223 6.65 11.68 13.01
N PHE A 224 5.32 11.73 13.12
CA PHE A 224 4.57 11.06 14.19
C PHE A 224 4.78 9.53 14.16
N PHE A 225 4.65 8.89 12.99
CA PHE A 225 4.86 7.45 12.88
C PHE A 225 6.31 7.04 13.10
N ALA A 226 7.28 7.82 12.62
CA ALA A 226 8.70 7.60 12.89
C ALA A 226 8.99 7.68 14.40
N PHE A 227 8.51 8.74 15.07
CA PHE A 227 8.62 8.90 16.52
C PHE A 227 8.02 7.71 17.28
N LEU A 228 6.78 7.31 16.97
CA LEU A 228 6.16 6.14 17.59
C LEU A 228 6.88 4.83 17.25
N THR A 229 7.53 4.73 16.10
CA THR A 229 8.26 3.52 15.72
C THR A 229 9.53 3.38 16.55
N TYR A 230 10.36 4.42 16.59
CA TYR A 230 11.61 4.38 17.35
C TYR A 230 11.39 4.36 18.87
N THR A 231 10.35 5.03 19.37
CA THR A 231 10.01 5.00 20.79
C THR A 231 9.65 3.60 21.25
N TYR A 232 8.75 2.91 20.56
CA TYR A 232 8.37 1.55 20.94
C TYR A 232 9.48 0.54 20.68
N ARG A 233 10.26 0.72 19.61
CA ARG A 233 11.42 -0.12 19.31
C ARG A 233 12.57 0.02 20.32
N SER A 234 12.61 1.11 21.09
CA SER A 234 13.63 1.30 22.14
C SER A 234 13.52 0.30 23.30
N VAL A 235 12.35 -0.32 23.47
CA VAL A 235 12.10 -1.32 24.51
C VAL A 235 11.39 -2.52 23.90
N ASP A 236 12.04 -3.69 23.89
CA ASP A 236 11.55 -4.92 23.24
C ASP A 236 10.12 -5.31 23.68
N SER A 237 9.79 -5.16 24.97
CA SER A 237 8.45 -5.46 25.47
C SER A 237 7.38 -4.49 24.97
N TRP A 238 7.72 -3.21 24.73
CA TRP A 238 6.80 -2.22 24.18
C TRP A 238 6.56 -2.50 22.71
N ASP A 239 7.63 -2.80 21.96
CA ASP A 239 7.53 -3.14 20.55
C ASP A 239 6.62 -4.36 20.33
N LYS A 240 6.86 -5.45 21.07
CA LYS A 240 6.02 -6.67 21.01
C LYS A 240 4.56 -6.39 21.34
N LYS A 241 4.28 -5.62 22.38
CA LYS A 241 2.90 -5.24 22.76
C LYS A 241 2.24 -4.38 21.69
N LYS A 242 2.95 -3.40 21.13
CA LYS A 242 2.46 -2.55 20.04
C LYS A 242 2.16 -3.38 18.79
N ILE A 243 3.06 -4.27 18.38
CA ILE A 243 2.86 -5.15 17.22
C ILE A 243 1.61 -6.01 17.42
N ALA A 244 1.46 -6.65 18.59
CA ALA A 244 0.28 -7.46 18.90
C ALA A 244 -1.02 -6.64 18.87
N LEU A 245 -1.00 -5.44 19.45
CA LEU A 245 -2.14 -4.52 19.42
C LEU A 245 -2.48 -4.08 17.99
N LEU A 246 -1.48 -3.64 17.21
CA LEU A 246 -1.69 -3.16 15.85
C LEU A 246 -2.23 -4.26 14.94
N LYS A 247 -1.72 -5.50 15.06
CA LYS A 247 -2.27 -6.64 14.32
C LYS A 247 -3.77 -6.81 14.59
N LYS A 248 -4.19 -6.74 15.86
CA LYS A 248 -5.61 -6.81 16.24
C LYS A 248 -6.40 -5.62 15.69
N VAL A 249 -5.92 -4.40 15.88
CA VAL A 249 -6.61 -3.18 15.43
C VAL A 249 -6.78 -3.16 13.92
N PHE A 250 -5.74 -3.48 13.14
CA PHE A 250 -5.84 -3.52 11.69
C PHE A 250 -6.82 -4.60 11.21
N TRP A 251 -6.80 -5.78 11.84
CA TRP A 251 -7.77 -6.83 11.53
C TRP A 251 -9.20 -6.37 11.81
N GLN A 252 -9.46 -5.75 12.96
CA GLN A 252 -10.77 -5.23 13.32
C GLN A 252 -11.25 -4.15 12.34
N VAL A 253 -10.37 -3.25 11.92
CA VAL A 253 -10.73 -2.15 11.00
C VAL A 253 -10.96 -2.65 9.57
N VAL A 254 -10.11 -3.54 9.07
CA VAL A 254 -10.14 -3.99 7.67
C VAL A 254 -11.15 -5.10 7.46
N VAL A 255 -11.20 -6.09 8.37
CA VAL A 255 -12.00 -7.30 8.19
C VAL A 255 -13.32 -7.21 8.91
N GLU A 256 -13.32 -6.92 10.23
CA GLU A 256 -14.53 -7.01 11.06
C GLU A 256 -15.45 -5.78 10.98
N SER A 257 -14.91 -4.61 10.63
CA SER A 257 -15.67 -3.37 10.60
C SER A 257 -16.73 -3.38 9.52
N LYS A 258 -17.88 -2.75 9.81
CA LYS A 258 -18.91 -2.42 8.81
C LYS A 258 -18.43 -1.52 7.67
N TYR A 259 -17.29 -0.87 7.86
CA TYR A 259 -16.68 -0.03 6.83
C TYR A 259 -15.56 -0.76 6.07
N GLY A 260 -15.19 -1.98 6.49
CA GLY A 260 -14.18 -2.82 5.86
C GLY A 260 -14.84 -3.92 5.02
N LEU A 261 -14.70 -5.17 5.45
CA LEU A 261 -15.29 -6.37 4.81
C LEU A 261 -16.49 -6.96 5.58
N GLU A 262 -16.99 -6.27 6.61
CA GLU A 262 -18.20 -6.69 7.36
C GLU A 262 -18.10 -8.11 7.97
N GLY A 263 -16.88 -8.52 8.38
CA GLY A 263 -16.61 -9.84 8.94
C GLY A 263 -16.48 -10.95 7.89
N ASN A 264 -16.66 -10.63 6.61
CA ASN A 264 -16.53 -11.61 5.53
C ASN A 264 -15.06 -11.83 5.19
N ILE A 265 -14.59 -13.07 5.36
CA ILE A 265 -13.29 -13.48 4.82
C ILE A 265 -13.45 -13.60 3.31
N THR A 266 -12.61 -12.90 2.56
CA THR A 266 -12.69 -12.91 1.09
C THR A 266 -12.42 -14.32 0.59
N ASP A 267 -13.44 -14.91 -0.04
CA ASP A 267 -13.36 -16.22 -0.69
C ASP A 267 -12.77 -16.15 -2.10
N PHE A 268 -12.51 -14.93 -2.60
CA PHE A 268 -12.10 -14.62 -3.96
C PHE A 268 -12.96 -15.34 -5.00
N ASN A 269 -14.29 -15.29 -4.82
CA ASN A 269 -15.26 -15.85 -5.75
C ASN A 269 -14.80 -15.69 -7.20
N PHE A 270 -14.46 -16.81 -7.86
CA PHE A 270 -13.89 -16.85 -9.23
C PHE A 270 -14.88 -16.38 -10.33
N LYS A 271 -15.89 -15.58 -9.96
CA LYS A 271 -16.98 -15.06 -10.77
C LYS A 271 -16.59 -13.73 -11.45
N TYR A 272 -15.39 -13.62 -12.01
CA TYR A 272 -15.12 -12.50 -12.90
C TYR A 272 -15.99 -12.69 -14.17
N VAL A 273 -17.02 -11.86 -14.33
CA VAL A 273 -17.86 -11.78 -15.54
C VAL A 273 -17.36 -10.57 -16.36
N PRO A 274 -16.72 -10.79 -17.52
CA PRO A 274 -16.32 -9.75 -18.45
C PRO A 274 -17.57 -9.12 -19.00
N GLU A 275 -17.73 -7.85 -18.75
CA GLU A 275 -18.58 -7.02 -19.60
C GLU A 275 -17.78 -6.69 -20.85
N TYR A 276 -18.42 -6.76 -22.01
CA TYR A 276 -17.73 -6.57 -23.28
C TYR A 276 -17.13 -5.16 -23.46
N SER A 277 -17.49 -4.23 -22.56
CA SER A 277 -16.97 -2.87 -22.43
C SER A 277 -16.06 -2.66 -21.19
N THR A 278 -15.53 -3.71 -20.53
CA THR A 278 -14.68 -3.57 -19.33
C THR A 278 -13.30 -2.97 -19.63
N LEU A 279 -13.27 -1.71 -20.03
CA LEU A 279 -12.16 -0.81 -19.74
C LEU A 279 -12.53 -0.07 -18.45
N THR A 280 -11.60 0.01 -17.51
CA THR A 280 -11.81 0.84 -16.32
C THR A 280 -11.81 2.30 -16.78
N GLU A 281 -12.98 2.91 -16.81
CA GLU A 281 -13.18 4.32 -17.15
C GLU A 281 -12.90 5.22 -15.93
N MET A 282 -12.74 6.52 -16.18
CA MET A 282 -12.60 7.51 -15.11
C MET A 282 -13.95 7.63 -14.40
N GLY A 283 -13.99 7.36 -13.10
CA GLY A 283 -15.23 7.42 -12.34
C GLY A 283 -15.51 8.82 -11.77
N GLU A 284 -16.77 9.24 -11.85
CA GLU A 284 -17.23 10.48 -11.23
C GLU A 284 -17.16 10.40 -9.69
N ALA A 285 -16.88 11.53 -9.06
CA ALA A 285 -16.84 11.63 -7.60
C ALA A 285 -18.27 11.74 -7.04
N SER A 286 -18.64 10.90 -6.08
CA SER A 286 -19.90 11.06 -5.35
C SER A 286 -19.72 12.07 -4.21
N GLU A 287 -20.36 13.23 -4.30
CA GLU A 287 -20.32 14.27 -3.27
C GLU A 287 -21.28 13.98 -2.10
N GLU A 288 -21.00 12.98 -1.27
CA GLU A 288 -21.66 12.89 0.04
C GLU A 288 -20.83 13.66 1.09
N ARG A 289 -21.20 14.93 1.31
CA ARG A 289 -20.64 15.74 2.40
C ARG A 289 -21.19 15.27 3.74
N VAL A 290 -20.45 14.39 4.43
CA VAL A 290 -20.78 14.01 5.80
C VAL A 290 -19.83 14.69 6.79
N ASN A 291 -20.40 15.30 7.84
CA ASN A 291 -19.70 16.00 8.92
C ASN A 291 -18.96 15.02 9.85
N HIS A 292 -17.88 14.40 9.38
CA HIS A 292 -17.00 13.57 10.20
C HIS A 292 -15.68 14.28 10.51
N VAL A 293 -15.02 13.88 11.62
CA VAL A 293 -13.68 14.36 11.95
C VAL A 293 -12.70 13.76 10.93
N SER A 294 -12.24 14.59 10.00
CA SER A 294 -11.32 14.16 8.95
C SER A 294 -9.93 13.84 9.52
N ILE A 295 -9.21 12.93 8.86
CA ILE A 295 -7.83 12.57 9.22
C ILE A 295 -6.92 13.80 9.27
N GLU A 296 -7.15 14.81 8.43
CA GLU A 296 -6.38 16.05 8.39
C GLU A 296 -6.54 16.84 9.68
N ARG A 297 -7.75 16.93 10.24
CA ARG A 297 -7.96 17.60 11.53
C ARG A 297 -7.21 16.89 12.65
N ARG A 298 -7.20 15.55 12.64
CA ARG A 298 -6.43 14.76 13.60
C ARG A 298 -4.93 14.99 13.43
N ASN A 299 -4.43 14.96 12.20
CA ASN A 299 -3.02 15.16 11.89
C ASN A 299 -2.57 16.59 12.24
N LEU A 300 -3.39 17.59 11.94
CA LEU A 300 -3.13 18.99 12.32
C LEU A 300 -3.04 19.15 13.83
N LYS A 301 -3.98 18.57 14.59
CA LYS A 301 -3.92 18.58 16.07
C LYS A 301 -2.64 17.92 16.58
N ALA A 302 -2.29 16.75 16.05
CA ALA A 302 -1.07 16.05 16.44
C ALA A 302 0.19 16.87 16.13
N LEU A 303 0.25 17.51 14.97
CA LEU A 303 1.35 18.38 14.57
C LEU A 303 1.48 19.60 15.49
N ILE A 304 0.37 20.27 15.81
CA ILE A 304 0.37 21.42 16.74
C ILE A 304 0.84 20.99 18.13
N ILE A 305 0.33 19.88 18.65
CA ILE A 305 0.75 19.35 19.96
C ILE A 305 2.25 19.04 19.95
N ALA A 306 2.75 18.38 18.90
CA ALA A 306 4.18 18.07 18.78
C ALA A 306 5.05 19.33 18.76
N LEU A 307 4.65 20.37 18.01
CA LEU A 307 5.35 21.65 17.97
C LEU A 307 5.35 22.36 19.33
N LEU A 308 4.22 22.36 20.05
CA LEU A 308 4.14 22.94 21.39
C LEU A 308 5.04 22.22 22.40
N VAL A 309 5.08 20.88 22.36
CA VAL A 309 5.97 20.08 23.20
C VAL A 309 7.44 20.36 22.89
N LEU A 310 7.80 20.47 21.60
CA LEU A 310 9.16 20.82 21.19
C LEU A 310 9.55 22.23 21.66
N LEU A 311 8.68 23.22 21.49
CA LEU A 311 8.92 24.60 21.94
C LEU A 311 9.08 24.67 23.47
N LEU A 312 8.24 23.94 24.22
CA LEU A 312 8.36 23.85 25.66
C LEU A 312 9.68 23.17 26.07
N GLY A 313 10.08 22.10 25.39
CA GLY A 313 11.36 21.42 25.62
C GLY A 313 12.56 22.35 25.39
N VAL A 314 12.59 23.05 24.26
CA VAL A 314 13.64 24.05 23.96
C VAL A 314 13.66 25.16 25.01
N TRP A 315 12.49 25.66 25.40
CA TRP A 315 12.39 26.68 26.44
C TRP A 315 12.90 26.20 27.80
N LEU A 316 12.59 24.96 28.20
CA LEU A 316 13.08 24.35 29.44
C LEU A 316 14.60 24.16 29.41
N VAL A 317 15.16 23.68 28.30
CA VAL A 317 16.62 23.55 28.12
C VAL A 317 17.28 24.92 28.19
N TYR A 318 16.75 25.92 27.50
CA TYR A 318 17.25 27.29 27.57
C TYR A 318 17.20 27.87 28.99
N ARG A 319 16.10 27.65 29.73
CA ARG A 319 15.96 28.04 31.14
C ARG A 319 16.98 27.33 32.03
N PHE A 320 17.19 26.04 31.82
CA PHE A 320 18.16 25.26 32.58
C PHE A 320 19.59 25.73 32.30
N VAL A 321 19.98 25.87 31.03
CA VAL A 321 21.32 26.35 30.64
C VAL A 321 21.57 27.76 31.16
N SER A 322 20.59 28.67 31.05
CA SER A 322 20.72 30.03 31.59
C SER A 322 20.79 30.08 33.11
N TRP A 323 20.12 29.16 33.81
CA TRP A 323 20.24 29.01 35.26
C TRP A 323 21.62 28.47 35.68
N VAL A 324 22.12 27.42 35.02
CA VAL A 324 23.47 26.88 35.25
C VAL A 324 24.54 27.94 34.99
N TRP A 325 24.40 28.71 33.90
CA TRP A 325 25.34 29.79 33.57
C TRP A 325 25.40 30.85 34.66
N ARG A 326 24.26 31.25 35.24
CA ARG A 326 24.20 32.23 36.34
C ARG A 326 24.78 31.71 37.66
N LEU A 327 24.83 30.39 37.87
CA LEU A 327 25.47 29.79 39.04
C LEU A 327 26.99 29.66 38.87
N ALA A 328 27.48 29.66 37.63
CA ALA A 328 28.89 29.54 37.29
C ALA A 328 29.60 30.89 37.08
N SER A 329 28.85 32.00 37.08
CA SER A 329 29.32 33.39 36.95
C SER A 329 29.28 34.13 38.28
#